data_AF-A0A2E7ZU30-F1
#
_entry.id   AF-A0A2E7ZU30-F1
#
_cell.length_a   1.000
_cell.length_b   1.000
_cell.length_c   1.000
_cell.angle_alpha   90.00
_cell.angle_beta   90.00
_cell.angle_gamma   90.00
#
_symmetry.space_group_name_H-M   'P 1'
#
loop_
_entity.id
_entity.type
_entity.pdbx_description
1 polymer ?
#
loop_
_entity_poly.entity_id
_entity_poly.type
_entity_poly.pdbx_seq_one_letter_code
_entity_poly.pdbx_strand_id
1 'polypeptide(L)'
;MSAIGVAYASQSGGGTYNVVIDLFSGGEVARAYESTAQFSRGVSGQQIITGRPGRQKFIWAISGLLAEADAKELDDMFKAWDTDRSAGLAAAVGITDETLFDTLTSSAVFSTPPSFIRTGPNHLTASFGLAEV
;
A
#
# COMPACT_ATOMS: atom_id res chain seq x y z
N MET A 1 -6.28 -2.94 -17.40
CA MET A 1 -6.87 -3.00 -16.05
C MET A 1 -5.92 -2.25 -15.14
N SER A 2 -6.43 -1.48 -14.18
CA SER A 2 -5.60 -0.70 -13.23
C SER A 2 -5.37 -1.59 -12.01
N ALA A 3 -4.13 -1.92 -11.69
CA ALA A 3 -3.79 -2.77 -10.55
C ALA A 3 -2.52 -2.29 -9.84
N ILE A 4 -2.43 -2.55 -8.53
CA ILE A 4 -1.20 -2.39 -7.75
C ILE A 4 -0.83 -3.76 -7.18
N GLY A 5 0.37 -4.24 -7.53
CA GLY A 5 1.00 -5.39 -6.91
C GLY A 5 1.97 -4.95 -5.81
N VAL A 6 1.88 -5.57 -4.65
CA VAL A 6 2.82 -5.40 -3.54
C VAL A 6 3.40 -6.77 -3.20
N ALA A 7 4.73 -6.89 -3.32
CA ALA A 7 5.44 -8.13 -3.05
C ALA A 7 6.49 -7.93 -1.95
N TYR A 8 6.65 -8.92 -1.09
CA TYR A 8 7.64 -8.91 -0.03
C TYR A 8 8.22 -10.30 0.21
N ALA A 9 9.53 -10.40 0.37
CA ALA A 9 10.20 -11.63 0.78
C ALA A 9 10.90 -11.37 2.11
N SER A 10 10.43 -12.05 3.17
CA SER A 10 10.98 -11.84 4.51
C SER A 10 12.41 -12.32 4.62
N GLN A 11 13.24 -11.54 5.32
CA GLN A 11 14.65 -11.86 5.55
C GLN A 11 14.85 -12.74 6.79
N SER A 12 13.94 -12.70 7.77
CA SER A 12 13.96 -13.53 8.97
C SER A 12 13.29 -14.90 8.80
N GLY A 13 12.92 -15.29 7.57
CA GLY A 13 12.30 -16.58 7.28
C GLY A 13 10.76 -16.58 7.33
N GLY A 14 10.12 -15.41 7.30
CA GLY A 14 8.66 -15.25 7.29
C GLY A 14 7.94 -15.71 6.00
N GLY A 15 8.67 -16.09 4.95
CA GLY A 15 8.10 -16.50 3.66
C GLY A 15 8.02 -15.36 2.64
N THR A 16 7.37 -15.65 1.51
CA THR A 16 7.17 -14.70 0.40
C THR A 16 5.69 -14.40 0.27
N TYR A 17 5.37 -13.12 0.10
CA TYR A 17 4.02 -12.57 0.04
C TYR A 17 3.83 -11.80 -1.26
N ASN A 18 2.66 -11.91 -1.87
CA ASN A 18 2.31 -11.15 -3.07
C ASN A 18 0.81 -10.83 -3.10
N VAL A 19 0.48 -9.57 -2.86
CA VAL A 19 -0.90 -9.08 -2.85
C VAL A 19 -1.13 -8.20 -4.07
N VAL A 20 -2.19 -8.49 -4.83
CA VAL A 20 -2.61 -7.69 -5.98
C VAL A 20 -3.94 -7.02 -5.65
N ILE A 21 -4.00 -5.72 -5.93
CA ILE A 21 -5.14 -4.86 -5.64
C ILE A 21 -5.63 -4.30 -6.97
N ASP A 22 -6.78 -4.77 -7.43
CA ASP A 22 -7.40 -4.43 -8.71
C ASP A 22 -8.77 -3.75 -8.58
N LEU A 23 -9.36 -3.80 -7.38
CA LEU A 23 -10.63 -3.16 -7.02
C LEU A 23 -10.38 -2.03 -6.01
N PHE A 24 -10.43 -0.78 -6.46
CA PHE A 24 -10.22 0.39 -5.60
C PHE A 24 -11.55 0.90 -5.04
N SER A 25 -11.61 1.14 -3.72
CA SER A 25 -12.83 1.62 -3.05
C SER A 25 -12.96 3.14 -3.13
N GLY A 26 -13.22 3.66 -4.34
CA GLY A 26 -13.47 5.07 -4.61
C GLY A 26 -13.56 5.37 -6.10
N GLY A 27 -14.49 6.24 -6.52
CA GLY A 27 -14.57 6.74 -7.91
C GLY A 27 -13.42 7.67 -8.31
N GLU A 28 -12.51 7.93 -7.37
CA GLU A 28 -11.30 8.70 -7.56
C GLU A 28 -10.13 7.70 -7.54
N VAL A 29 -9.54 7.45 -8.71
CA VAL A 29 -8.14 7.02 -8.81
C VAL A 29 -7.37 7.97 -7.91
N ALA A 30 -6.83 7.48 -6.78
CA ALA A 30 -6.30 8.29 -5.69
C ALA A 30 -5.27 9.32 -6.23
N ARG A 31 -5.69 10.58 -6.30
CA ARG A 31 -4.85 11.70 -6.74
C ARG A 31 -4.57 12.57 -5.55
N ALA A 32 -3.35 12.49 -5.02
CA ALA A 32 -2.43 13.61 -5.10
C ALA A 32 -1.07 13.32 -4.45
N TYR A 33 -0.10 14.19 -4.72
CA TYR A 33 1.31 14.07 -4.36
C TYR A 33 1.63 15.10 -3.27
N GLU A 34 2.14 14.73 -2.08
CA GLU A 34 2.60 15.67 -1.01
C GLU A 34 4.09 15.52 -0.73
N SER A 35 4.72 16.64 -0.39
CA SER A 35 6.12 16.68 0.08
C SER A 35 6.27 16.46 1.60
N THR A 36 5.18 16.29 2.35
CA THR A 36 5.20 16.17 3.81
C THR A 36 3.94 15.45 4.28
N ALA A 37 4.09 14.31 4.97
CA ALA A 37 2.97 13.52 5.48
C ALA A 37 2.27 14.26 6.64
N GLN A 38 1.19 14.99 6.35
CA GLN A 38 0.21 15.39 7.37
C GLN A 38 -1.11 14.70 7.09
N PHE A 39 -1.35 13.61 7.83
CA PHE A 39 -2.57 12.83 7.72
C PHE A 39 -3.74 13.58 8.39
N SER A 40 -4.59 14.24 7.61
CA SER A 40 -5.92 14.67 8.08
C SER A 40 -7.00 13.74 7.53
N ARG A 41 -7.86 13.21 8.39
CA ARG A 41 -8.99 12.34 7.98
C ARG A 41 -10.18 13.23 7.64
N GLY A 42 -10.63 13.20 6.38
CA GLY A 42 -11.91 13.80 5.99
C GLY A 42 -13.09 12.96 6.46
N VAL A 43 -14.22 13.62 6.80
CA VAL A 43 -15.46 13.00 7.32
C VAL A 43 -16.10 11.99 6.34
N SER A 44 -15.69 11.99 5.08
CA SER A 44 -16.14 11.07 4.02
C SER A 44 -15.16 9.93 3.68
N GLY A 45 -14.06 9.76 4.44
CA GLY A 45 -13.06 8.71 4.16
C GLY A 45 -12.09 9.04 3.02
N GLN A 46 -12.18 10.24 2.42
CA GLN A 46 -11.21 10.70 1.43
C GLN A 46 -9.92 11.17 2.12
N GLN A 47 -8.78 10.67 1.65
CA GLN A 47 -7.45 11.22 1.94
C GLN A 47 -7.09 12.20 0.82
N ILE A 48 -6.90 13.47 1.18
CA ILE A 48 -6.47 14.53 0.26
C ILE A 48 -4.97 14.77 0.50
N ILE A 49 -4.22 14.91 -0.59
CA ILE A 49 -2.75 15.06 -0.61
C ILE A 49 -2.41 16.27 -1.55
N THR A 50 -1.31 17.05 -1.40
CA THR A 50 -0.97 18.28 -2.21
C THR A 50 0.54 18.68 -2.43
N GLY A 51 1.06 18.97 -3.65
CA GLY A 51 2.52 19.30 -3.85
C GLY A 51 3.12 19.44 -5.29
N ARG A 52 4.32 20.08 -5.43
CA ARG A 52 5.03 20.57 -6.68
C ARG A 52 6.32 19.77 -7.02
N PRO A 53 6.89 19.80 -8.26
CA PRO A 53 7.74 18.73 -8.80
C PRO A 53 9.25 18.92 -8.60
N GLY A 54 9.87 17.92 -7.96
CA GLY A 54 11.26 17.50 -8.18
C GLY A 54 11.24 15.98 -8.43
N ARG A 55 12.41 15.30 -8.48
CA ARG A 55 12.48 13.83 -8.33
C ARG A 55 12.07 13.47 -6.90
N GLN A 56 10.78 13.58 -6.60
CA GLN A 56 10.21 13.32 -5.29
C GLN A 56 9.99 11.82 -5.15
N LYS A 57 10.37 11.30 -3.98
CA LYS A 57 10.07 9.92 -3.58
C LYS A 57 8.57 9.70 -3.72
N PHE A 58 8.17 8.66 -4.44
CA PHE A 58 6.76 8.31 -4.60
C PHE A 58 6.17 7.88 -3.25
N ILE A 59 4.96 8.35 -2.98
CA ILE A 59 4.14 7.91 -1.84
C ILE A 59 2.87 7.32 -2.43
N TRP A 60 2.59 6.07 -2.09
CA TRP A 60 1.35 5.41 -2.47
C TRP A 60 0.41 5.43 -1.28
N ALA A 61 -0.81 5.93 -1.49
CA ALA A 61 -1.92 5.79 -0.56
C ALA A 61 -2.93 4.83 -1.20
N ILE A 62 -2.99 3.60 -0.68
CA ILE A 62 -3.72 2.50 -1.30
C ILE A 62 -4.97 2.22 -0.47
N SER A 63 -6.13 2.27 -1.11
CA SER A 63 -7.42 1.88 -0.54
C SER A 63 -8.18 1.01 -1.55
N GLY A 64 -8.39 -0.25 -1.19
CA GLY A 64 -8.95 -1.24 -2.11
C GLY A 64 -9.79 -2.29 -1.42
N LEU A 65 -10.73 -2.86 -2.17
CA LEU A 65 -11.52 -4.00 -1.77
C LEU A 65 -10.72 -5.27 -2.06
N LEU A 66 -10.53 -6.09 -1.03
CA LEU A 66 -9.81 -7.35 -1.10
C LEU A 66 -10.70 -8.50 -0.65
N ALA A 67 -10.45 -9.69 -1.17
CA ALA A 67 -10.97 -10.90 -0.58
C ALA A 67 -10.36 -11.10 0.81
N GLU A 68 -11.07 -11.81 1.69
CA GLU A 68 -10.60 -12.07 3.06
C GLU A 68 -9.23 -12.79 3.09
N ALA A 69 -8.96 -13.66 2.11
CA ALA A 69 -7.67 -14.32 1.97
C ALA A 69 -6.53 -13.34 1.68
N ASP A 70 -6.71 -12.42 0.71
CA ASP A 70 -5.69 -11.44 0.33
C ASP A 70 -5.50 -10.39 1.44
N ALA A 71 -6.58 -10.01 2.14
CA ALA A 71 -6.51 -9.13 3.30
C ALA A 71 -5.69 -9.78 4.44
N LYS A 72 -5.87 -11.09 4.67
CA LYS A 72 -5.05 -11.84 5.62
C LYS A 72 -3.59 -11.92 5.17
N GLU A 73 -3.34 -12.15 3.89
CA GLU A 73 -1.98 -12.19 3.35
C GLU A 73 -1.28 -10.82 3.52
N LEU A 74 -1.99 -9.71 3.29
CA LEU A 74 -1.47 -8.36 3.51
C LEU A 74 -1.11 -8.10 4.99
N ASP A 75 -1.92 -8.58 5.93
CA ASP A 75 -1.64 -8.45 7.37
C ASP A 75 -0.43 -9.30 7.78
N ASP A 76 -0.33 -10.54 7.29
CA ASP A 76 0.81 -11.40 7.55
C ASP A 76 2.10 -10.84 6.91
N MET A 77 2.00 -10.26 5.71
CA MET A 77 3.08 -9.54 5.04
C MET A 77 3.58 -8.37 5.89
N PHE A 78 2.66 -7.54 6.40
CA PHE A 78 3.02 -6.39 7.23
C PHE A 78 3.71 -6.83 8.52
N LYS A 79 3.25 -7.91 9.16
CA LYS A 79 3.88 -8.45 10.37
C LYS A 79 5.30 -8.96 10.12
N ALA A 80 5.51 -9.68 9.01
CA ALA A 80 6.84 -10.14 8.62
C ALA A 80 7.77 -8.95 8.31
N TRP A 81 7.25 -7.96 7.58
CA TRP A 81 7.95 -6.72 7.30
C TRP A 81 8.34 -5.96 8.58
N ASP A 82 7.42 -5.80 9.54
CA ASP A 82 7.70 -5.08 10.78
C ASP A 82 8.69 -5.82 11.67
N THR A 83 8.64 -7.16 11.65
CA THR A 83 9.64 -8.02 12.31
C THR A 83 11.03 -7.77 11.73
N ASP A 84 11.18 -7.83 10.41
CA ASP A 84 12.46 -7.59 9.72
C ASP A 84 12.96 -6.15 9.93
N ARG A 85 12.07 -5.16 9.81
CA ARG A 85 12.38 -3.75 10.08
C ARG A 85 12.87 -3.54 11.52
N SER A 86 12.19 -4.13 12.50
CA SER A 86 12.55 -4.01 13.91
C SER A 86 13.87 -4.71 14.24
N ALA A 87 14.22 -5.77 13.50
CA ALA A 87 15.51 -6.46 13.59
C ALA A 87 16.65 -5.71 12.86
N GLY A 88 16.37 -4.58 12.20
CA GLY A 88 17.35 -3.81 11.43
C GLY A 88 17.71 -4.44 10.08
N LEU A 89 16.90 -5.37 9.59
CA LEU A 89 17.06 -6.00 8.28
C LEU A 89 16.48 -5.11 7.17
N ALA A 90 16.87 -5.38 5.92
CA ALA A 90 16.34 -4.62 4.79
C ALA A 90 14.88 -5.04 4.54
N ALA A 91 13.95 -4.11 4.75
CA ALA A 91 12.52 -4.35 4.68
C ALA A 91 11.90 -3.63 3.46
N ALA A 92 12.55 -3.70 2.30
CA ALA A 92 12.01 -3.12 1.08
C ALA A 92 10.92 -4.06 0.49
N VAL A 93 9.74 -3.51 0.21
CA VAL A 93 8.68 -4.16 -0.55
C VAL A 93 8.78 -3.75 -2.02
N GLY A 94 8.56 -4.71 -2.93
CA GLY A 94 8.43 -4.42 -4.35
C GLY A 94 7.03 -3.89 -4.65
N ILE A 95 6.95 -2.81 -5.42
CA ILE A 95 5.70 -2.27 -5.94
C ILE A 95 5.71 -2.39 -7.47
N THR A 96 4.62 -2.89 -8.01
CA THR A 96 4.26 -2.74 -9.43
C THR A 96 2.96 -1.97 -9.49
N ASP A 97 2.97 -0.80 -10.11
CA ASP A 97 1.82 0.08 -10.26
C ASP A 97 1.46 0.19 -11.75
N GLU A 98 0.29 -0.35 -12.09
CA GLU A 98 -0.32 -0.29 -13.44
C GLU A 98 -1.56 0.62 -13.44
N THR A 99 -1.76 1.40 -12.39
CA THR A 99 -2.92 2.30 -12.28
C THR A 99 -2.73 3.57 -13.11
N LEU A 100 -1.48 3.92 -13.40
CA LEU A 100 -1.08 4.99 -14.29
C LEU A 100 -0.55 4.42 -15.61
N PHE A 101 -0.41 5.28 -16.62
CA PHE A 101 -0.09 4.93 -18.01
C PHE A 101 0.93 3.80 -18.18
N ASP A 102 2.23 4.10 -18.09
CA ASP A 102 3.27 3.10 -18.16
C ASP A 102 3.39 2.39 -16.81
N THR A 103 3.55 1.07 -16.85
CA THR A 103 3.82 0.28 -15.65
C THR A 103 5.05 0.82 -14.93
N LEU A 104 4.86 1.20 -13.67
CA LEU A 104 5.92 1.63 -12.77
C LEU A 104 6.32 0.46 -11.87
N THR A 105 7.61 0.17 -11.79
CA THR A 105 8.16 -0.79 -10.82
C THR A 105 9.17 -0.07 -9.94
N SER A 106 8.97 -0.11 -8.63
CA SER A 106 9.86 0.54 -7.65
C SER A 106 9.96 -0.28 -6.36
N SER A 107 10.82 0.16 -5.45
CA SER A 107 10.96 -0.38 -4.09
C SER A 107 10.43 0.63 -3.08
N ALA A 108 9.69 0.16 -2.10
CA ALA A 108 9.08 0.99 -1.07
C ALA A 108 9.17 0.36 0.31
N VAL A 109 8.72 1.07 1.33
CA VAL A 109 8.52 0.58 2.69
C VAL A 109 7.11 0.96 3.15
N PHE A 110 6.53 0.19 4.07
CA PHE A 110 5.29 0.60 4.71
C PHE A 110 5.51 1.91 5.48
N SER A 111 4.73 2.93 5.14
CA SER A 111 4.72 4.22 5.84
C SER A 111 3.60 4.28 6.88
N THR A 112 2.52 3.51 6.68
CA THR A 112 1.46 3.30 7.66
C THR A 112 1.07 1.81 7.72
N PRO A 113 0.67 1.30 8.90
CA PRO A 113 0.13 -0.05 9.01
C PRO A 113 -1.17 -0.20 8.20
N PRO A 114 -1.47 -1.39 7.69
CA PRO A 114 -2.75 -1.66 7.05
C PRO A 114 -3.89 -1.63 8.06
N SER A 115 -5.00 -1.05 7.63
CA SER A 115 -6.27 -1.03 8.33
C SER A 115 -7.32 -1.76 7.50
N PHE A 116 -8.22 -2.50 8.17
CA PHE A 116 -9.20 -3.34 7.50
C PHE A 116 -10.61 -3.02 8.02
N ILE A 117 -11.54 -2.79 7.10
CA ILE A 117 -12.96 -2.59 7.40
C ILE A 117 -13.75 -3.65 6.65
N ARG A 118 -14.65 -4.35 7.35
CA ARG A 118 -15.51 -5.34 6.71
C ARG A 118 -16.59 -4.63 5.88
N THR A 119 -16.56 -4.85 4.57
CA THR A 119 -17.47 -4.18 3.62
C THR A 119 -18.50 -5.16 3.05
N GLY A 120 -18.25 -6.47 3.14
CA GLY A 120 -19.20 -7.53 2.76
C GLY A 120 -18.93 -8.87 3.45
N PRO A 121 -19.65 -9.94 3.08
CA PRO A 121 -19.50 -11.27 3.70
C PRO A 121 -18.07 -11.80 3.61
N ASN A 122 -17.44 -11.65 2.44
CA ASN A 122 -16.10 -12.19 2.13
C ASN A 122 -15.12 -11.11 1.63
N HIS A 123 -15.46 -9.83 1.82
CA HIS A 123 -14.65 -8.72 1.32
C HIS A 123 -14.35 -7.71 2.44
N LEU A 124 -13.10 -7.27 2.47
CA LEU A 124 -12.62 -6.23 3.35
C LEU A 124 -12.05 -5.09 2.53
N THR A 125 -12.32 -3.87 2.94
CA THR A 125 -11.58 -2.70 2.45
C THR A 125 -10.30 -2.60 3.26
N ALA A 126 -9.16 -2.75 2.59
CA ALA A 126 -7.85 -2.50 3.16
C ALA A 126 -7.38 -1.08 2.82
N SER A 127 -6.71 -0.41 3.76
CA SER A 127 -6.13 0.92 3.53
C SER A 127 -4.78 1.07 4.21
N PHE A 128 -3.76 1.46 3.45
CA PHE A 128 -2.37 1.58 3.89
C PHE A 128 -1.55 2.52 3.00
N GLY A 129 -0.36 2.88 3.47
CA GLY A 129 0.56 3.77 2.79
C GLY A 129 1.92 3.10 2.57
N LEU A 130 2.52 3.36 1.40
CA LEU A 130 3.88 2.96 1.06
C LEU A 130 4.70 4.21 0.69
N ALA A 131 6.00 4.20 1.00
CA ALA A 131 6.92 5.28 0.64
C ALA A 131 8.15 4.71 -0.07
N GLU A 132 8.56 5.32 -1.18
CA GLU A 132 9.70 4.90 -1.99
C GLU A 132 11.03 5.02 -1.24
N VAL A 133 11.86 3.99 -1.35
CA VAL A 133 13.20 3.92 -0.74
C VAL A 133 14.31 4.35 -1.68
#